data_AF-A0A971K910-F1
#
_entry.id   AF-A0A971K910-F1
#
_cell.length_a   1.000
_cell.length_b   1.000
_cell.length_c   1.000
_cell.angle_alpha   90.00
_cell.angle_beta   90.00
_cell.angle_gamma   90.00
#
_symmetry.space_group_name_H-M   'P 1'
#
loop_
_entity.id
_entity.type
_entity.pdbx_description
1 polymer ?
#
loop_
_entity_poly.entity_id
_entity_poly.type
_entity_poly.pdbx_seq_one_letter_code
_entity_poly.pdbx_strand_id
1 'polypeptide(L)' 'DAPKKKTWVCSVCHYVYDGDIPFEDLPDDYKCPVCGQPKSVFVEEV' A
#
# COMPACT_ATOMS: atom_id res chain seq x y z
N ASP A 1 -18.49 -12.83 11.03
CA ASP A 1 -17.28 -11.98 10.96
C ASP A 1 -16.77 -11.98 9.52
N ALA A 2 -16.95 -10.87 8.79
CA ALA A 2 -16.49 -10.79 7.40
C ALA A 2 -14.96 -10.68 7.37
N PRO A 3 -14.26 -11.41 6.47
CA PRO A 3 -12.81 -11.25 6.32
C PRO A 3 -12.52 -9.82 5.88
N LYS A 4 -11.83 -9.05 6.73
CA LYS A 4 -11.38 -7.71 6.38
C LYS A 4 -10.41 -7.81 5.20
N LYS A 5 -10.67 -7.08 4.12
CA LYS A 5 -9.72 -6.92 3.01
C LYS A 5 -8.48 -6.19 3.53
N LYS A 6 -7.30 -6.74 3.28
CA LYS A 6 -6.02 -6.08 3.58
C LYS A 6 -5.95 -4.76 2.82
N THR A 7 -5.84 -3.64 3.53
CA THR A 7 -5.71 -2.30 2.93
C THR A 7 -4.32 -1.79 3.21
N TRP A 8 -3.63 -1.26 2.20
CA TRP A 8 -2.27 -0.76 2.36
C TRP A 8 -2.25 0.76 2.27
N VAL A 9 -1.71 1.41 3.30
CA VAL A 9 -1.71 2.87 3.42
C VAL A 9 -0.28 3.37 3.54
N CYS A 10 0.10 4.36 2.74
CA CYS A 10 1.39 5.03 2.86
C CYS A 10 1.45 5.80 4.19
N SER A 11 2.35 5.43 5.10
CA SER A 11 2.47 6.09 6.42
C SER A 11 2.97 7.56 6.35
N VAL A 12 3.45 8.00 5.18
CA VAL A 12 4.02 9.35 5.00
C VAL A 12 2.98 10.35 4.50
N CYS A 13 2.17 9.95 3.51
CA CYS A 13 1.20 10.85 2.87
C CYS A 13 -0.26 10.36 2.99
N HIS A 14 -0.48 9.22 3.63
CA HIS A 14 -1.78 8.57 3.81
C HIS A 14 -2.48 8.15 2.50
N TYR A 15 -1.73 8.00 1.41
CA TYR A 15 -2.26 7.40 0.18
C TYR A 15 -2.67 5.94 0.43
N VAL A 16 -3.92 5.63 0.14
CA VAL A 16 -4.47 4.27 0.18
C VAL A 16 -4.21 3.61 -1.17
N TYR A 17 -3.54 2.46 -1.16
CA TYR A 17 -3.29 1.70 -2.37
C TYR A 17 -4.60 1.14 -2.94
N ASP A 18 -4.87 1.46 -4.20
CA ASP A 18 -6.10 1.12 -4.93
C ASP A 18 -5.82 0.39 -6.25
N GLY A 19 -4.61 -0.16 -6.42
CA GLY A 19 -4.23 -0.88 -7.63
C GLY A 19 -4.86 -2.28 -7.77
N ASP A 20 -4.94 -2.77 -9.01
CA ASP A 20 -5.57 -4.06 -9.34
C ASP A 20 -4.75 -5.28 -8.89
N ILE A 21 -3.44 -5.12 -8.74
CA ILE A 21 -2.54 -6.19 -8.27
C ILE A 21 -2.43 -6.17 -6.74
N PRO A 22 -2.37 -7.33 -6.06
CA PRO A 22 -2.13 -7.38 -4.63
C PRO A 22 -0.87 -6.59 -4.27
N PHE A 23 -0.93 -5.79 -3.21
CA PHE A 23 0.21 -4.97 -2.80
C PHE A 23 1.46 -5.82 -2.49
N GLU A 24 1.26 -7.03 -1.96
CA GLU A 24 2.33 -8.00 -1.68
C GLU A 24 3.10 -8.37 -2.97
N ASP A 25 2.40 -8.46 -4.11
CA ASP A 25 2.95 -8.82 -5.43
C ASP A 25 3.58 -7.63 -6.17
N LEU A 26 3.51 -6.41 -5.62
CA LEU A 26 4.15 -5.25 -6.24
C LEU A 26 5.67 -5.44 -6.32
N PRO A 27 6.33 -4.94 -7.36
CA PRO A 27 7.79 -4.85 -7.43
C PRO A 27 8.41 -4.10 -6.25
N ASP A 28 9.65 -4.45 -5.89
CA ASP A 28 10.39 -3.78 -4.80
C ASP A 28 10.73 -2.32 -5.12
N ASP A 29 10.78 -1.95 -6.40
CA ASP A 29 10.99 -0.59 -6.88
C ASP A 29 9.71 0.25 -6.94
N TYR A 30 8.56 -0.31 -6.52
CA TYR A 30 7.33 0.44 -6.39
C TYR A 30 7.52 1.65 -5.46
N LYS A 31 7.04 2.79 -5.93
CA LYS A 31 7.04 4.06 -5.20
C LYS A 31 5.63 4.57 -5.07
N CYS A 32 5.32 5.16 -3.92
CA CYS A 32 4.05 5.84 -3.70
C CYS A 32 3.82 6.88 -4.81
N PRO A 33 2.69 6.84 -5.53
CA PRO A 33 2.42 7.77 -6.63
C PRO A 33 2.20 9.21 -6.15
N VAL A 34 1.92 9.40 -4.86
CA VAL A 34 1.67 10.71 -4.26
C VAL A 34 2.97 11.37 -3.76
N CYS A 35 3.84 10.63 -3.07
CA CYS A 35 5.02 11.21 -2.39
C CYS A 35 6.37 10.63 -2.84
N GLY A 36 6.38 9.60 -3.68
CA GLY A 36 7.61 8.97 -4.20
C GLY A 36 8.39 8.10 -3.20
N GLN A 37 7.88 7.93 -1.98
CA GLN A 37 8.50 7.06 -0.97
C GLN A 37 8.39 5.57 -1.37
N PRO A 38 9.35 4.73 -0.96
CA PRO A 38 9.42 3.33 -1.38
C PRO A 38 8.26 2.48 -0.82
N LYS A 39 7.99 1.33 -1.44
CA LYS A 39 6.99 0.33 -0.99
C LYS A 39 7.06 0.03 0.51
N SER A 40 8.25 0.04 1.11
CA SER A 40 8.49 -0.26 2.52
C SER A 40 7.84 0.69 3.52
N VAL A 41 7.39 1.89 3.11
CA VAL A 41 6.69 2.82 4.02
C VAL A 41 5.18 2.56 4.10
N PHE A 42 4.64 1.65 3.29
CA PHE A 42 3.23 1.29 3.38
C PHE A 42 3.00 0.31 4.53
N VAL A 43 1.90 0.53 5.24
CA VAL A 43 1.46 -0.30 6.36
C VAL A 43 0.13 -0.95 6.03
N GLU A 44 -0.07 -2.17 6.49
CA GLU A 44 -1.36 -2.84 6.44
C GLU A 44 -2.27 -2.25 7.52
N GLU A 45 -3.38 -1.62 7.12
CA GLU A 45 -4.43 -1.23 8.04
C GLU A 45 -5.38 -2.41 8.29
N VAL A 46 -5.51 -2.75 9.57
CA VAL A 46 -6.28 -3.89 10.09
C VAL A 46 -7.73 -3.58 10.40
#